data_AF-A0A2T4S2E5-F1
#
_entry.id   AF-A0A2T4S2E5-F1
#
_cell.length_a   1.000
_cell.length_b   1.000
_cell.length_c   1.000
_cell.angle_alpha   90.00
_cell.angle_beta   90.00
_cell.angle_gamma   90.00
#
_symmetry.space_group_name_H-M   'P 1'
#
loop_
_entity.id
_entity.type
_entity.pdbx_description
1 polymer ?
#
loop_
_entity_poly.entity_id
_entity_poly.type
_entity_poly.pdbx_seq_one_letter_code
_entity_poly.pdbx_strand_id
1 'polypeptide(L)'
;VPVTYACLTLGQMARNLGNPPFATRESLPKIRERELEDAAKAIGIKDLRKMGYRDKTVEFEPHEKMDGMVKSLIDELHPSVIISFYPGYAVHPDHEATAEAVVRTVGRMPKAERPRLQLVAFSNDAIDELGMPDIINDITDYR
;
A
#
# COMPACT_ATOMS: atom_id res chain seq x y z
N VAL A 1 18.05 1.97 -7.23
CA VAL A 1 16.82 2.51 -7.85
C VAL A 1 16.10 3.33 -6.79
N PRO A 2 15.62 4.56 -7.08
CA PRO A 2 14.83 5.32 -6.10
C PRO A 2 13.52 4.58 -5.77
N VAL A 3 13.11 4.61 -4.51
CA VAL A 3 11.89 3.96 -4.01
C VAL A 3 11.14 4.96 -3.14
N THR A 4 9.85 5.14 -3.46
CA THR A 4 8.90 5.90 -2.65
C THR A 4 7.86 4.93 -2.07
N TYR A 5 7.58 5.05 -0.78
CA TYR A 5 6.54 4.29 -0.10
C TYR A 5 5.40 5.22 0.34
N ALA A 6 4.24 5.07 -0.30
CA ALA A 6 3.03 5.81 0.04
C ALA A 6 2.17 5.00 1.03
N CYS A 7 2.24 5.36 2.31
CA CYS A 7 1.44 4.77 3.37
C CYS A 7 0.12 5.54 3.51
N LEU A 8 -1.00 4.90 3.16
CA LEU A 8 -2.30 5.58 3.13
C LEU A 8 -2.81 5.89 4.54
N THR A 9 -2.72 4.93 5.46
CA THR A 9 -3.22 5.04 6.83
C THR A 9 -2.11 4.73 7.84
N LEU A 10 -2.21 5.26 9.05
CA LEU A 10 -1.28 4.96 10.15
C LEU A 10 -1.81 3.85 11.07
N GLY A 11 -2.86 3.13 10.62
CA GLY A 11 -3.37 1.99 11.35
C GLY A 11 -3.99 2.34 12.71
N GLN A 12 -4.67 3.48 12.78
CA GLN A 12 -5.21 4.08 14.00
C GLN A 12 -6.26 3.20 14.70
N MET A 13 -6.88 2.26 13.98
CA MET A 13 -7.96 1.39 14.46
C MET A 13 -7.53 -0.08 14.59
N ALA A 14 -6.22 -0.34 14.63
CA ALA A 14 -5.67 -1.66 14.90
C ALA A 14 -6.10 -2.20 16.27
N ARG A 15 -6.37 -3.51 16.36
CA ARG A 15 -6.86 -4.14 17.60
C ARG A 15 -5.74 -4.49 18.58
N ASN A 16 -4.54 -4.77 18.09
CA ASN A 16 -3.37 -5.11 18.90
C ASN A 16 -2.75 -3.82 19.48
N LEU A 17 -2.49 -3.81 20.79
CA LEU A 17 -1.89 -2.70 21.54
C LEU A 17 -0.49 -3.04 22.09
N GLY A 18 0.11 -4.12 21.59
CA GLY A 18 1.33 -4.74 22.10
C GLY A 18 1.04 -6.03 22.89
N ASN A 19 2.06 -6.86 23.07
CA ASN A 19 2.00 -8.05 23.91
C ASN A 19 3.24 -8.13 24.83
N PRO A 20 3.14 -7.75 26.12
CA PRO A 20 1.94 -7.21 26.79
C PRO A 20 1.54 -5.82 26.24
N PRO A 21 0.28 -5.39 26.41
CA PRO A 21 -0.15 -4.07 25.92
C PRO A 21 0.67 -2.93 26.52
N PHE A 22 1.18 -2.06 25.64
CA PHE A 22 1.92 -0.85 26.02
C PHE A 22 1.34 0.43 25.39
N ALA A 23 0.40 0.30 24.44
CA ALA A 23 -0.28 1.40 23.79
C ALA A 23 -1.74 1.55 24.24
N THR A 24 -2.31 2.74 24.07
CA THR A 24 -3.75 3.01 24.17
C THR A 24 -4.32 3.34 22.79
N ARG A 25 -5.63 3.51 22.66
CA ARG A 25 -6.26 3.91 21.38
C ARG A 25 -5.75 5.27 20.90
N GLU A 26 -5.41 6.14 21.84
CA GLU A 26 -4.93 7.50 21.61
C GLU A 26 -3.43 7.53 21.30
N SER A 27 -2.62 6.66 21.92
CA SER A 27 -1.17 6.64 21.70
C SER A 27 -0.73 5.76 20.52
N LEU A 28 -1.53 4.75 20.15
CA LEU A 28 -1.20 3.79 19.09
C LEU A 28 -0.83 4.45 17.73
N PRO A 29 -1.56 5.47 17.21
CA PRO A 29 -1.19 6.10 15.94
C PRO A 29 0.23 6.67 15.93
N LYS A 30 0.64 7.33 17.02
CA LYS A 30 1.98 7.93 17.15
C LYS A 30 3.07 6.88 17.25
N ILE A 31 2.78 5.77 17.95
CA ILE A 31 3.70 4.64 18.06
C ILE A 31 3.89 3.99 16.68
N ARG A 32 2.79 3.69 15.97
CA ARG A 32 2.85 3.07 14.64
C ARG A 32 3.48 3.96 13.58
N GLU A 33 3.28 5.27 13.68
CA GLU A 33 3.98 6.24 12.83
C GLU A 33 5.49 6.15 13.03
N ARG A 34 5.93 6.07 14.29
CA ARG A 34 7.36 5.90 14.60
C ARG A 34 7.90 4.55 14.12
N GLU A 35 7.16 3.48 14.34
CA GLU A 35 7.52 2.14 13.84
C GLU A 35 7.64 2.12 12.31
N LEU A 36 6.73 2.79 11.59
CA LEU A 36 6.78 2.94 10.14
C LEU A 36 8.03 3.70 9.69
N GLU A 37 8.37 4.80 10.35
CA GLU A 37 9.58 5.60 10.06
C GLU A 37 10.86 4.80 10.31
N ASP A 38 10.93 4.09 11.45
CA ASP A 38 12.08 3.27 11.80
C ASP A 38 12.22 2.06 10.86
N ALA A 39 11.10 1.43 10.46
CA ALA A 39 11.09 0.34 9.49
C ALA A 39 11.54 0.82 8.10
N ALA A 40 11.00 1.94 7.61
CA ALA A 40 11.40 2.54 6.33
C ALA A 40 12.91 2.84 6.31
N LYS A 41 13.43 3.41 7.41
CA LYS A 41 14.86 3.66 7.57
C LYS A 41 15.69 2.37 7.56
N ALA A 42 15.23 1.33 8.26
CA ALA A 42 15.94 0.05 8.36
C ALA A 42 16.11 -0.64 7.00
N ILE A 43 15.09 -0.55 6.13
CA ILE A 43 15.13 -1.14 4.77
C ILE A 43 15.61 -0.14 3.70
N GLY A 44 16.10 1.04 4.10
CA GLY A 44 16.71 2.01 3.19
C GLY A 44 15.74 2.83 2.34
N ILE A 45 14.45 2.86 2.67
CA ILE A 45 13.47 3.77 2.03
C ILE A 45 13.78 5.20 2.49
N LYS A 46 14.08 6.07 1.52
CA LYS A 46 14.40 7.49 1.76
C LYS A 46 13.22 8.41 1.53
N ASP A 47 12.21 7.95 0.80
CA ASP A 47 11.00 8.71 0.50
C ASP A 47 9.76 8.01 1.05
N LEU A 48 9.40 8.35 2.28
CA LEU A 48 8.20 7.85 2.97
C LEU A 48 7.11 8.93 2.95
N ARG A 49 5.99 8.65 2.30
CA ARG A 49 4.82 9.55 2.21
C ARG A 49 3.69 9.01 3.08
N LYS A 50 3.23 9.82 4.03
CA LYS A 50 2.07 9.52 4.89
C LYS A 50 0.86 10.26 4.32
N MET A 51 -0.08 9.55 3.69
CA MET A 51 -1.13 10.19 2.88
C MET A 51 -2.31 10.73 3.70
N GLY A 52 -2.36 10.41 5.00
CA GLY A 52 -3.30 11.03 5.94
C GLY A 52 -4.73 10.48 5.91
N TYR A 53 -4.96 9.32 5.27
CA TYR A 53 -6.25 8.65 5.36
C TYR A 53 -6.44 8.00 6.74
N ARG A 54 -7.70 7.85 7.13
CA ARG A 54 -8.07 7.19 8.38
C ARG A 54 -8.20 5.69 8.14
N ASP A 55 -7.54 4.91 9.01
CA ASP A 55 -7.63 3.44 8.99
C ASP A 55 -9.08 2.97 9.07
N LYS A 56 -9.41 1.96 8.24
CA LYS A 56 -10.75 1.39 8.02
C LYS A 56 -11.77 2.32 7.39
N THR A 57 -11.31 3.37 6.70
CA THR A 57 -12.22 4.27 6.00
C THR A 57 -11.81 4.58 4.57
N VAL A 58 -10.77 3.94 4.04
CA VAL A 58 -10.30 4.23 2.67
C VAL A 58 -11.36 3.84 1.65
N GLU A 59 -12.12 2.77 1.90
CA GLU A 59 -13.25 2.32 1.07
C GLU A 59 -14.40 3.34 0.95
N PHE A 60 -14.49 4.30 1.87
CA PHE A 60 -15.52 5.34 1.85
C PHE A 60 -15.04 6.65 1.23
N GLU A 61 -13.75 6.75 0.87
CA GLU A 61 -13.23 7.94 0.22
C GLU A 61 -13.77 8.06 -1.22
N PRO A 62 -14.12 9.26 -1.70
CA PRO A 62 -14.57 9.44 -3.07
C PRO A 62 -13.53 8.92 -4.07
N HIS A 63 -13.98 8.22 -5.11
CA HIS A 63 -13.09 7.68 -6.14
C HIS A 63 -12.21 8.76 -6.76
N GLU A 64 -12.76 9.95 -7.02
CA GLU A 64 -12.00 11.08 -7.59
C GLU A 64 -10.86 11.52 -6.68
N LYS A 65 -11.04 11.44 -5.35
CA LYS A 65 -9.99 11.78 -4.38
C LYS A 65 -8.87 10.75 -4.39
N MET A 66 -9.24 9.46 -4.40
CA MET A 66 -8.26 8.36 -4.45
C MET A 66 -7.51 8.34 -5.78
N ASP A 67 -8.23 8.49 -6.89
CA ASP A 67 -7.66 8.54 -8.24
C ASP A 67 -6.73 9.76 -8.38
N GLY A 68 -7.14 10.93 -7.87
CA GLY A 68 -6.34 12.14 -7.86
C GLY A 68 -5.05 11.99 -7.05
N MET A 69 -5.12 11.33 -5.90
CA MET A 69 -3.94 11.01 -5.09
C MET A 69 -2.96 10.12 -5.85
N VAL A 70 -3.43 9.00 -6.44
CA VAL A 70 -2.57 8.12 -7.23
C VAL A 70 -1.97 8.86 -8.43
N LYS A 71 -2.79 9.63 -9.15
CA LYS A 71 -2.34 10.42 -10.31
C LYS A 71 -1.26 11.44 -9.91
N SER A 72 -1.42 12.13 -8.78
CA SER A 72 -0.41 13.08 -8.29
C SER A 72 0.94 12.42 -8.00
N LEU A 73 0.93 11.20 -7.42
CA LEU A 73 2.15 10.44 -7.18
C LEU A 73 2.80 10.00 -8.50
N ILE A 74 2.00 9.57 -9.49
CA ILE A 74 2.49 9.19 -10.81
C ILE A 74 3.11 10.40 -11.53
N ASP A 75 2.44 11.55 -11.52
CA ASP A 75 2.91 12.77 -12.18
C ASP A 75 4.15 13.36 -11.52
N GLU A 76 4.27 13.28 -10.19
CA GLU A 76 5.47 13.73 -9.47
C GLU A 76 6.65 12.78 -9.74
N LEU A 77 6.44 11.48 -9.54
CA LEU A 77 7.53 10.52 -9.41
C LEU A 77 7.90 9.83 -10.73
N HIS A 78 7.04 9.88 -11.74
CA HIS A 78 7.20 9.18 -13.02
C HIS A 78 7.65 7.72 -12.84
N PRO A 79 6.95 6.91 -12.02
CA PRO A 79 7.41 5.58 -11.67
C PRO A 79 7.44 4.67 -12.90
N SER A 80 8.47 3.83 -13.02
CA SER A 80 8.49 2.75 -14.02
C SER A 80 7.68 1.53 -13.57
N VAL A 81 7.54 1.34 -12.26
CA VAL A 81 6.82 0.24 -11.62
C VAL A 81 6.03 0.77 -10.43
N ILE A 82 4.79 0.32 -10.27
CA ILE A 82 4.00 0.47 -9.04
C ILE A 82 3.74 -0.91 -8.47
N ILE A 83 4.08 -1.09 -7.20
CA ILE A 83 3.72 -2.27 -6.43
C ILE A 83 2.51 -1.91 -5.57
N SER A 84 1.42 -2.67 -5.69
CA SER A 84 0.18 -2.44 -4.95
C SER A 84 -0.53 -3.77 -4.69
N PHE A 85 -1.78 -3.73 -4.28
CA PHE A 85 -2.61 -4.89 -4.01
C PHE A 85 -3.35 -5.36 -5.27
N TYR A 86 -3.68 -6.65 -5.31
CA TYR A 86 -4.49 -7.25 -6.38
C TYR A 86 -5.98 -7.10 -6.07
N PRO A 87 -6.79 -6.43 -6.92
CA PRO A 87 -8.22 -6.25 -6.66
C PRO A 87 -8.99 -7.57 -6.56
N GLY A 88 -9.83 -7.70 -5.55
CA GLY A 88 -10.62 -8.89 -5.21
C GLY A 88 -9.90 -9.90 -4.32
N TYR A 89 -8.58 -9.76 -4.12
CA TYR A 89 -7.74 -10.73 -3.41
C TYR A 89 -6.89 -10.06 -2.32
N ALA A 90 -7.24 -8.86 -1.87
CA ALA A 90 -6.49 -8.08 -0.89
C ALA A 90 -7.00 -8.22 0.56
N VAL A 91 -8.14 -8.92 0.75
CA VAL A 91 -8.79 -9.33 2.02
C VAL A 91 -9.33 -8.18 2.88
N HIS A 92 -8.59 -7.10 3.05
CA HIS A 92 -8.99 -5.95 3.85
C HIS A 92 -9.58 -4.84 2.96
N PRO A 93 -10.70 -4.20 3.34
CA PRO A 93 -11.34 -3.21 2.47
C PRO A 93 -10.48 -2.00 2.11
N ASP A 94 -9.64 -1.51 3.04
CA ASP A 94 -8.69 -0.44 2.69
C ASP A 94 -7.69 -0.87 1.61
N HIS A 95 -7.29 -2.15 1.60
CA HIS A 95 -6.40 -2.66 0.56
C HIS A 95 -7.14 -2.79 -0.77
N GLU A 96 -8.39 -3.25 -0.76
CA GLU A 96 -9.24 -3.31 -1.96
C GLU A 96 -9.45 -1.93 -2.58
N ALA A 97 -9.84 -0.95 -1.78
CA ALA A 97 -10.03 0.43 -2.23
C ALA A 97 -8.74 1.02 -2.82
N THR A 98 -7.58 0.68 -2.22
CA THR A 98 -6.27 1.07 -2.73
C THR A 98 -5.95 0.37 -4.07
N ALA A 99 -6.23 -0.94 -4.16
CA ALA A 99 -6.03 -1.74 -5.37
C ALA A 99 -6.82 -1.16 -6.55
N GLU A 100 -8.11 -0.92 -6.32
CA GLU A 100 -9.03 -0.38 -7.31
C GLU A 100 -8.61 1.02 -7.78
N ALA A 101 -8.23 1.91 -6.86
CA ALA A 101 -7.77 3.25 -7.21
C ALA A 101 -6.50 3.22 -8.09
N VAL A 102 -5.54 2.35 -7.75
CA VAL A 102 -4.30 2.20 -8.54
C VAL A 102 -4.62 1.66 -9.93
N VAL A 103 -5.35 0.55 -10.02
CA VAL A 103 -5.68 -0.09 -11.31
C VAL A 103 -6.54 0.83 -12.18
N ARG A 104 -7.54 1.49 -11.60
CA ARG A 104 -8.42 2.43 -12.31
C ARG A 104 -7.65 3.63 -12.84
N THR A 105 -6.78 4.22 -12.03
CA THR A 105 -5.99 5.40 -12.43
C THR A 105 -5.01 5.06 -13.55
N VAL A 106 -4.22 3.99 -13.38
CA VAL A 106 -3.26 3.54 -14.41
C VAL A 106 -3.99 3.07 -15.67
N GLY A 107 -5.13 2.39 -15.52
CA GLY A 107 -5.97 1.92 -16.63
C GLY A 107 -6.56 3.04 -17.50
N ARG A 108 -6.67 4.26 -16.98
CA ARG A 108 -7.13 5.46 -17.72
C ARG A 108 -6.00 6.18 -18.47
N MET A 109 -4.73 5.91 -18.15
CA MET A 109 -3.59 6.54 -18.83
C MET A 109 -3.39 6.00 -20.26
N PRO A 110 -2.77 6.76 -21.17
CA PRO A 110 -2.32 6.25 -22.46
C PRO A 110 -1.43 5.01 -22.29
N LYS A 111 -1.64 3.97 -23.11
CA LYS A 111 -0.95 2.67 -22.94
C LYS A 111 0.59 2.79 -22.90
N ALA A 112 1.15 3.72 -23.68
CA ALA A 112 2.59 3.95 -23.74
C ALA A 112 3.18 4.63 -22.49
N GLU A 113 2.33 5.24 -21.66
CA GLU A 113 2.74 6.01 -20.47
C GLU A 113 2.46 5.24 -19.16
N ARG A 114 1.85 4.06 -19.24
CA ARG A 114 1.46 3.30 -18.04
C ARG A 114 2.70 2.75 -17.33
N PRO A 115 2.87 3.00 -16.02
CA PRO A 115 3.82 2.22 -15.22
C PRO A 115 3.43 0.73 -15.25
N ARG A 116 4.42 -0.15 -15.15
CA ARG A 116 4.14 -1.57 -14.95
C ARG A 116 3.53 -1.75 -13.56
N LEU A 117 2.44 -2.51 -13.46
CA LEU A 117 1.88 -2.91 -12.18
C LEU A 117 2.44 -4.26 -11.75
N GLN A 118 2.81 -4.37 -10.47
CA GLN A 118 3.07 -5.63 -9.79
C GLN A 118 2.12 -5.69 -8.60
N LEU A 119 1.14 -6.59 -8.67
CA LEU A 119 0.04 -6.61 -7.72
C LEU A 119 0.16 -7.84 -6.81
N VAL A 120 0.03 -7.61 -5.50
CA VAL A 120 0.13 -8.66 -4.49
C VAL A 120 -1.27 -9.11 -4.08
N ALA A 121 -1.56 -10.39 -4.26
CA ALA A 121 -2.75 -11.06 -3.73
C ALA A 121 -2.43 -11.68 -2.36
N PHE A 122 -3.30 -11.47 -1.37
CA PHE A 122 -3.15 -11.95 0.01
C PHE A 122 -4.12 -13.06 0.40
N SER A 123 -5.22 -13.23 -0.35
CA SER A 123 -6.22 -14.22 0.02
C SER A 123 -5.68 -15.65 -0.15
N ASN A 124 -6.14 -16.56 0.70
CA ASN A 124 -5.63 -17.93 0.74
C ASN A 124 -5.98 -18.74 -0.52
N ASP A 125 -7.04 -18.34 -1.22
CA ASP A 125 -7.55 -18.91 -2.47
C ASP A 125 -6.89 -18.29 -3.72
N ALA A 126 -6.00 -17.30 -3.56
CA ALA A 126 -5.39 -16.61 -4.70
C ALA A 126 -4.65 -17.56 -5.66
N ILE A 127 -3.94 -18.58 -5.16
CA ILE A 127 -3.25 -19.54 -6.03
C ILE A 127 -4.24 -20.44 -6.78
N ASP A 128 -5.33 -20.82 -6.12
CA ASP A 128 -6.34 -21.71 -6.72
C ASP A 128 -7.12 -20.97 -7.82
N GLU A 129 -7.37 -19.67 -7.67
CA GLU A 129 -8.16 -18.87 -8.61
C GLU A 129 -7.33 -18.11 -9.65
N LEU A 130 -6.15 -17.59 -9.28
CA LEU A 130 -5.28 -16.81 -10.16
C LEU A 130 -4.11 -17.63 -10.72
N GLY A 131 -3.77 -18.76 -10.10
CA GLY A 131 -2.59 -19.55 -10.43
C GLY A 131 -1.33 -19.07 -9.71
N MET A 132 -0.18 -19.58 -10.17
CA MET A 132 1.13 -19.22 -9.62
C MET A 132 1.50 -17.76 -9.96
N PRO A 133 2.25 -17.07 -9.10
CA PRO A 133 2.65 -15.69 -9.36
C PRO A 133 3.55 -15.59 -10.59
N ASP A 134 3.32 -14.57 -11.43
CA ASP A 134 4.16 -14.27 -12.60
C ASP A 134 5.60 -13.86 -12.21
N ILE A 135 5.78 -13.38 -10.98
CA ILE A 135 7.02 -12.78 -10.49
C ILE A 135 7.32 -13.34 -9.10
N ILE A 136 8.53 -13.88 -8.94
CA ILE A 136 9.07 -14.35 -7.67
C ILE A 136 10.39 -13.62 -7.43
N ASN A 137 10.51 -12.92 -6.30
CA ASN A 137 11.75 -12.27 -5.88
C ASN A 137 12.31 -13.02 -4.66
N ASP A 138 13.51 -13.59 -4.79
CA ASP A 138 14.20 -14.20 -3.65
C ASP A 138 14.81 -13.11 -2.76
N ILE A 139 14.43 -13.10 -1.48
CA ILE A 139 14.90 -12.15 -0.47
C ILE A 139 15.63 -12.85 0.68
N THR A 140 16.09 -14.08 0.49
CA THR A 140 16.71 -14.90 1.55
C THR A 140 17.92 -14.21 2.19
N ASP A 141 18.68 -13.46 1.39
CA ASP A 141 19.87 -12.72 1.85
C ASP A 141 19.56 -11.48 2.72
N TYR A 142 18.27 -11.12 2.87
CA TYR A 142 17.82 -9.89 3.56
C TYR A 142 17.01 -10.16 4.85
N ARG A 143 17.14 -11.37 5.42
CA ARG A 143 16.46 -11.78 6.67
C ARG A 143 17.19 -11.35 7.93
#